data_AF-A0A378IIT6-F1
#
_entry.id   AF-A0A378IIT6-F1
#
_cell.length_a   1.000
_cell.length_b   1.000
_cell.length_c   1.000
_cell.angle_alpha   90.00
_cell.angle_beta   90.00
_cell.angle_gamma   90.00
#
_symmetry.space_group_name_H-M   'P 1'
#
loop_
_entity.id
_entity.type
_entity.pdbx_description
1 polymer ?
#
loop_
_entity_poly.entity_id
_entity_poly.type
_entity_poly.pdbx_seq_one_letter_code
_entity_poly.pdbx_strand_id
1 'polypeptide(L)'
;MIYEDDNFLDSIKKISKKAENEINAKIEQHKAALAKQHALDYAAALECKNRLSQFAIEHKLDLALIDVWDDIRYYSSWLKREDFENHLNIFNLIEFEDEQNRNSKKITFNWQSHQLSISYHERSSWLPDESTQHGVFSLFEGEEQVFIVDAEIDDEYGFRDYQGRSIESFKKKGIWAEFLLHSWTVLQIRKGKCQANSKYYGLNRMKENFQE
;
A
#
# COMPACT_ATOMS: atom_id res chain seq x y z
N MET A 1 -74.21 -11.03 -35.41
CA MET A 1 -72.96 -10.32 -35.74
C MET A 1 -72.04 -10.44 -34.53
N ILE A 2 -71.07 -11.37 -34.53
CA ILE A 2 -70.12 -11.57 -33.41
C ILE A 2 -68.66 -11.70 -33.94
N TYR A 3 -68.43 -11.65 -35.26
CA TYR A 3 -67.13 -12.01 -35.86
C TYR A 3 -66.10 -10.87 -35.97
N GLU A 4 -66.45 -9.62 -35.65
CA GLU A 4 -65.52 -8.48 -35.78
C GLU A 4 -64.69 -8.21 -34.50
N ASP A 5 -65.25 -8.46 -33.31
CA ASP A 5 -64.57 -8.22 -32.03
C ASP A 5 -63.42 -9.22 -31.75
N ASP A 6 -63.59 -10.49 -32.15
CA ASP A 6 -62.55 -11.53 -31.96
C ASP A 6 -61.28 -11.25 -32.79
N ASN A 7 -61.45 -10.67 -33.98
CA ASN A 7 -60.34 -10.37 -34.89
C ASN A 7 -59.53 -9.15 -34.43
N PHE A 8 -60.19 -8.20 -33.76
CA PHE A 8 -59.55 -7.05 -33.11
C PHE A 8 -58.72 -7.46 -31.89
N LEU A 9 -59.28 -8.30 -31.02
CA LEU A 9 -58.58 -8.81 -29.83
C LEU A 9 -57.36 -9.67 -30.18
N ASP A 10 -57.44 -10.49 -31.22
CA ASP A 10 -56.29 -11.26 -31.72
C ASP A 10 -55.19 -10.37 -32.32
N SER A 11 -55.58 -9.26 -32.95
CA SER A 11 -54.64 -8.25 -33.46
C SER A 11 -53.91 -7.54 -32.32
N ILE A 12 -54.61 -7.18 -31.24
CA ILE A 12 -54.00 -6.61 -30.03
C ILE A 12 -53.04 -7.63 -29.38
N LYS A 13 -53.43 -8.90 -29.24
CA LYS A 13 -52.55 -9.94 -28.69
C LYS A 13 -51.27 -10.10 -29.51
N LYS A 14 -51.35 -10.06 -30.84
CA LYS A 14 -50.17 -10.10 -31.72
C LYS A 14 -49.28 -8.88 -31.54
N ILE A 15 -49.85 -7.67 -31.43
CA ILE A 15 -49.09 -6.44 -31.17
C ILE A 15 -48.43 -6.49 -29.79
N SER A 16 -49.14 -6.90 -28.75
CA SER A 16 -48.61 -7.05 -27.39
C SER A 16 -47.46 -8.05 -27.35
N LYS A 17 -47.63 -9.22 -27.95
CA LYS A 17 -46.59 -10.25 -28.02
C LYS A 17 -45.37 -9.78 -28.82
N LYS A 18 -45.60 -9.00 -29.89
CA LYS A 18 -44.50 -8.39 -30.66
C LYS A 18 -43.76 -7.35 -29.81
N ALA A 19 -44.47 -6.49 -29.10
CA ALA A 19 -43.88 -5.50 -28.20
C ALA A 19 -43.11 -6.15 -27.05
N GLU A 20 -43.65 -7.20 -26.41
CA GLU A 20 -42.96 -7.99 -25.39
C GLU A 20 -41.67 -8.63 -25.92
N ASN A 21 -41.72 -9.22 -27.13
CA ASN A 21 -40.53 -9.77 -27.76
C ASN A 21 -39.48 -8.70 -28.06
N GLU A 22 -39.88 -7.51 -28.52
CA GLU A 22 -38.97 -6.38 -28.76
C GLU A 22 -38.37 -5.84 -27.46
N ILE A 23 -39.16 -5.74 -26.38
CA ILE A 23 -38.69 -5.34 -25.05
C ILE A 23 -37.69 -6.35 -24.51
N ASN A 24 -38.01 -7.64 -24.58
CA ASN A 24 -37.12 -8.71 -24.11
C ASN A 24 -35.81 -8.74 -24.92
N ALA A 25 -35.88 -8.56 -26.24
CA ALA A 25 -34.69 -8.46 -27.08
C ALA A 25 -33.80 -7.27 -26.70
N LYS A 26 -34.39 -6.10 -26.42
CA LYS A 26 -33.64 -4.92 -25.95
C LYS A 26 -33.02 -5.13 -24.56
N ILE A 27 -33.73 -5.79 -23.65
CA ILE A 27 -33.22 -6.13 -22.31
C ILE A 27 -32.00 -7.04 -22.44
N GLU A 28 -32.09 -8.11 -23.24
CA GLU A 28 -30.98 -9.03 -23.45
C GLU A 28 -29.79 -8.35 -24.15
N GLN A 29 -30.04 -7.49 -25.13
CA GLN A 29 -29.00 -6.68 -25.75
C GLN A 29 -28.31 -5.76 -24.74
N HIS A 30 -29.06 -5.12 -23.84
CA HIS A 30 -28.51 -4.25 -22.81
C HIS A 30 -27.70 -5.04 -21.78
N LYS A 31 -28.19 -6.20 -21.32
CA LYS A 31 -27.44 -7.10 -20.43
C LYS A 31 -26.12 -7.56 -21.06
N ALA A 32 -26.15 -7.93 -22.34
CA ALA A 32 -24.94 -8.33 -23.07
C ALA A 32 -23.94 -7.17 -23.20
N ALA A 33 -24.43 -5.95 -23.46
CA ALA A 33 -23.58 -4.75 -23.51
C ALA A 33 -22.94 -4.45 -22.16
N LEU A 34 -23.73 -4.55 -21.06
CA LEU A 34 -23.24 -4.33 -19.69
C LEU A 34 -22.17 -5.37 -19.32
N ALA A 35 -22.42 -6.66 -19.60
CA ALA A 35 -21.47 -7.73 -19.35
C ALA A 35 -20.15 -7.52 -20.11
N LYS A 36 -20.23 -7.05 -21.37
CA LYS A 36 -19.04 -6.69 -22.16
C LYS A 36 -18.28 -5.52 -21.54
N GLN A 37 -18.99 -4.49 -21.06
CA GLN A 37 -18.37 -3.35 -20.39
C GLN A 37 -17.66 -3.77 -19.10
N HIS A 38 -18.33 -4.55 -18.25
CA HIS A 38 -17.72 -5.10 -17.03
C HIS A 38 -16.46 -5.94 -17.32
N ALA A 39 -16.47 -6.75 -18.38
CA ALA A 39 -15.31 -7.53 -18.78
C ALA A 39 -14.13 -6.64 -19.23
N LEU A 40 -14.42 -5.55 -19.96
CA LEU A 40 -13.42 -4.56 -20.36
C LEU A 40 -12.84 -3.82 -19.15
N ASP A 41 -13.70 -3.37 -18.24
CA ASP A 41 -13.30 -2.66 -17.02
C ASP A 41 -12.43 -3.55 -16.13
N TYR A 42 -12.81 -4.83 -15.99
CA TYR A 42 -12.02 -5.83 -15.26
C TYR A 42 -10.64 -6.05 -15.90
N ALA A 43 -10.58 -6.21 -17.22
CA ALA A 43 -9.32 -6.36 -17.94
C ALA A 43 -8.41 -5.13 -17.77
N ALA A 44 -8.96 -3.93 -17.87
CA ALA A 44 -8.22 -2.68 -17.66
C ALA A 44 -7.73 -2.54 -16.20
N ALA A 45 -8.53 -2.95 -15.22
CA ALA A 45 -8.14 -2.96 -13.82
C ALA A 45 -6.99 -3.97 -13.56
N LEU A 46 -7.07 -5.16 -14.16
CA LEU A 46 -6.03 -6.20 -14.04
C LEU A 46 -4.71 -5.75 -14.69
N GLU A 47 -4.75 -5.17 -15.89
CA GLU A 47 -3.56 -4.61 -16.55
C GLU A 47 -2.93 -3.51 -15.69
N CYS A 48 -3.76 -2.61 -15.14
CA CYS A 48 -3.30 -1.55 -14.26
C CYS A 48 -2.64 -2.11 -12.99
N LYS A 49 -3.23 -3.14 -12.36
CA LYS A 49 -2.67 -3.81 -11.19
C LYS A 49 -1.29 -4.40 -11.53
N ASN A 50 -1.17 -5.12 -12.63
CA ASN A 50 0.09 -5.75 -13.05
C ASN A 50 1.20 -4.71 -13.28
N ARG A 51 0.87 -3.58 -13.94
CA ARG A 51 1.83 -2.49 -14.17
C ARG A 51 2.31 -1.85 -12.86
N LEU A 52 1.40 -1.63 -11.91
CA LEU A 52 1.74 -1.08 -10.60
C LEU A 52 2.59 -2.04 -9.77
N SER A 53 2.27 -3.34 -9.81
CA SER A 53 3.10 -4.37 -9.18
C SER A 53 4.50 -4.41 -9.76
N GLN A 54 4.63 -4.37 -11.09
CA GLN A 54 5.94 -4.34 -11.75
C GLN A 54 6.74 -3.09 -11.38
N PHE A 55 6.11 -1.91 -11.43
CA PHE A 55 6.74 -0.65 -11.02
C PHE A 55 7.25 -0.74 -9.57
N ALA A 56 6.45 -1.26 -8.66
CA ALA A 56 6.82 -1.33 -7.26
C ALA A 56 7.97 -2.31 -6.99
N ILE A 57 8.03 -3.43 -7.72
CA ILE A 57 9.16 -4.37 -7.68
C ILE A 57 10.43 -3.72 -8.24
N GLU A 58 10.34 -3.09 -9.41
CA GLU A 58 11.47 -2.41 -10.08
C GLU A 58 12.08 -1.31 -9.20
N HIS A 59 11.22 -0.60 -8.46
CA HIS A 59 11.60 0.51 -7.60
C HIS A 59 11.73 0.16 -6.12
N LYS A 60 11.58 -1.12 -5.74
CA LYS A 60 11.73 -1.61 -4.35
C LYS A 60 10.87 -0.82 -3.35
N LEU A 61 9.61 -0.52 -3.71
CA LEU A 61 8.72 0.31 -2.90
C LEU A 61 8.29 -0.38 -1.59
N ASP A 62 8.28 -1.71 -1.59
CA ASP A 62 8.13 -2.54 -0.41
C ASP A 62 9.23 -2.26 0.63
N LEU A 63 10.49 -2.33 0.20
CA LEU A 63 11.64 -2.01 1.04
C LEU A 63 11.65 -0.54 1.46
N ALA A 64 11.23 0.36 0.56
CA ALA A 64 11.12 1.78 0.86
C ALA A 64 10.13 2.04 2.00
N LEU A 65 8.96 1.40 1.99
CA LEU A 65 7.97 1.56 3.07
C LEU A 65 8.52 1.04 4.40
N ILE A 66 9.16 -0.13 4.39
CA ILE A 66 9.77 -0.75 5.56
C ILE A 66 10.87 0.15 6.14
N ASP A 67 11.80 0.61 5.31
CA ASP A 67 12.90 1.48 5.73
C ASP A 67 12.38 2.80 6.32
N VAL A 68 11.34 3.37 5.73
CA VAL A 68 10.69 4.59 6.25
C VAL A 68 10.06 4.29 7.62
N TRP A 69 9.33 3.18 7.76
CA TRP A 69 8.77 2.76 9.03
C TRP A 69 9.83 2.62 10.12
N ASP A 70 10.93 1.92 9.81
CA ASP A 70 12.01 1.66 10.76
C ASP A 70 12.71 2.94 11.21
N ASP A 71 12.82 3.93 10.32
CA ASP A 71 13.34 5.25 10.69
C ASP A 71 12.35 5.97 11.62
N ILE A 72 11.08 6.09 11.24
CA ILE A 72 10.11 6.93 11.97
C ILE A 72 9.60 6.31 13.28
N ARG A 73 9.59 4.98 13.43
CA ARG A 73 9.03 4.31 14.63
C ARG A 73 9.74 4.69 15.92
N TYR A 74 11.00 5.13 15.83
CA TYR A 74 11.82 5.53 16.97
C TYR A 74 11.80 7.04 17.24
N TYR A 75 11.22 7.85 16.35
CA TYR A 75 11.24 9.31 16.47
C TYR A 75 10.57 9.80 17.76
N SER A 76 9.49 9.15 18.22
CA SER A 76 8.83 9.48 19.51
C SER A 76 9.77 9.31 20.72
N SER A 77 10.72 8.38 20.63
CA SER A 77 11.74 8.15 21.65
C SER A 77 12.92 9.10 21.50
N TRP A 78 13.21 9.56 20.28
CA TRP A 78 14.26 10.54 19.99
C TRP A 78 13.85 11.97 20.29
N LEU A 79 12.57 12.32 20.14
CA LEU A 79 11.98 13.63 20.51
C LEU A 79 12.23 14.00 21.98
N LYS A 80 12.47 13.00 22.84
CA LYS A 80 12.77 13.18 24.27
C LYS A 80 14.27 13.33 24.56
N ARG A 81 15.14 13.19 23.56
CA ARG A 81 16.60 13.28 23.71
C ARG A 81 17.06 14.67 23.28
N GLU A 82 18.02 15.23 24.00
CA GLU A 82 18.60 16.55 23.69
C GLU A 82 19.23 16.61 22.28
N ASP A 83 19.64 15.47 21.74
CA ASP A 83 20.21 15.34 20.39
C ASP A 83 19.18 15.31 19.25
N PHE A 84 17.90 15.58 19.51
CA PHE A 84 16.86 15.58 18.46
C PHE A 84 17.18 16.53 17.31
N GLU A 85 17.81 17.67 17.57
CA GLU A 85 18.23 18.61 16.52
C GLU A 85 19.24 18.00 15.52
N ASN A 86 20.00 16.98 15.93
CA ASN A 86 20.89 16.22 15.04
C ASN A 86 20.13 15.21 14.16
N HIS A 87 18.94 14.81 14.58
CA HIS A 87 18.02 13.99 13.80
C HIS A 87 17.08 14.91 13.03
N LEU A 88 17.45 15.23 11.77
CA LEU A 88 16.57 15.96 10.86
C LEU A 88 15.24 15.21 10.72
N ASN A 89 14.22 15.72 11.42
CA ASN A 89 12.84 15.29 11.36
C ASN A 89 12.29 15.62 9.97
N ILE A 90 12.57 14.77 8.97
CA ILE A 90 12.08 14.96 7.60
C ILE A 90 10.54 14.89 7.58
N PHE A 91 9.98 14.17 8.55
CA PHE A 91 8.55 13.89 8.67
C PHE A 91 8.00 14.69 9.84
N ASN A 92 7.08 15.60 9.59
CA ASN A 92 6.47 16.37 10.67
C ASN A 92 5.46 15.46 11.41
N LEU A 93 5.94 14.70 12.40
CA LEU A 93 5.11 13.82 13.21
C LEU A 93 3.93 14.57 13.83
N ILE A 94 2.75 13.99 13.70
CA ILE A 94 1.51 14.49 14.30
C ILE A 94 1.15 13.62 15.50
N GLU A 95 1.13 12.29 15.28
CA GLU A 95 0.58 11.35 16.25
C GLU A 95 1.25 9.98 16.14
N PHE A 96 1.39 9.31 17.29
CA PHE A 96 1.84 7.93 17.41
C PHE A 96 0.84 7.17 18.26
N GLU A 97 0.17 6.20 17.65
CA GLU A 97 -0.81 5.31 18.27
C GLU A 97 -0.17 3.92 18.45
N ASP A 98 -0.16 3.40 19.67
CA ASP A 98 0.31 2.05 19.99
C ASP A 98 -0.81 1.29 20.70
N GLU A 99 -1.57 0.51 19.92
CA GLU A 99 -2.60 -0.37 20.46
C GLU A 99 -1.97 -1.68 20.92
N GLN A 100 -1.48 -1.69 22.16
CA GLN A 100 -0.85 -2.86 22.79
C GLN A 100 -1.74 -4.12 22.78
N ASN A 101 -3.07 -3.95 22.79
CA ASN A 101 -4.02 -5.07 22.78
C ASN A 101 -4.19 -5.73 21.40
N ARG A 102 -3.69 -5.11 20.32
CA ARG A 102 -3.88 -5.59 18.94
C ARG A 102 -2.58 -5.81 18.18
N ASN A 103 -1.42 -5.71 18.85
CA ASN A 103 -0.10 -5.70 18.20
C ASN A 103 -0.10 -4.81 16.94
N SER A 104 -0.70 -3.63 17.08
CA SER A 104 -0.89 -2.68 15.99
C SER A 104 -0.35 -1.34 16.40
N LYS A 105 0.43 -0.73 15.51
CA LYS A 105 1.03 0.59 15.70
C LYS A 105 0.70 1.44 14.49
N LYS A 106 0.41 2.71 14.71
CA LYS A 106 0.16 3.67 13.63
C LYS A 106 0.88 4.98 13.91
N ILE A 107 1.48 5.53 12.87
CA ILE A 107 2.23 6.78 12.93
C ILE A 107 1.66 7.71 11.87
N THR A 108 1.23 8.88 12.30
CA THR A 108 0.66 9.92 11.43
C THR A 108 1.62 11.10 11.37
N PHE A 109 1.90 11.59 10.17
CA PHE A 109 2.88 12.65 9.93
C PHE A 109 2.53 13.47 8.70
N ASN A 110 3.08 14.68 8.61
CA ASN A 110 2.98 15.51 7.41
C ASN A 110 4.26 15.42 6.56
N TRP A 111 4.07 15.28 5.26
CA TRP A 111 5.12 15.39 4.24
C TRP A 111 4.66 16.39 3.16
N GLN A 112 5.41 17.47 2.96
CA GLN A 112 5.09 18.53 1.98
C GLN A 112 3.62 19.00 2.02
N SER A 113 3.09 19.26 3.22
CA SER A 113 1.69 19.67 3.45
C SER A 113 0.62 18.59 3.21
N HIS A 114 1.01 17.34 2.94
CA HIS A 114 0.11 16.20 2.90
C HIS A 114 0.20 15.37 4.19
N GLN A 115 -0.96 15.00 4.73
CA GLN A 115 -1.03 14.09 5.87
C GLN A 115 -0.95 12.64 5.37
N LEU A 116 0.04 11.91 5.87
CA LEU A 116 0.26 10.52 5.61
C LEU A 116 0.22 9.74 6.93
N SER A 117 -0.13 8.47 6.87
CA SER A 117 0.08 7.58 8.01
C SER A 117 0.55 6.20 7.58
N ILE A 118 1.41 5.60 8.40
CA ILE A 118 1.85 4.22 8.23
C ILE A 118 1.35 3.44 9.44
N SER A 119 0.66 2.33 9.20
CA SER A 119 0.34 1.36 10.23
C SER A 119 1.12 0.07 10.04
N TYR A 120 1.49 -0.55 11.14
CA TYR A 120 2.09 -1.86 11.20
C TYR A 120 1.25 -2.75 12.09
N HIS A 121 0.91 -3.94 11.60
CA HIS A 121 0.23 -4.96 12.39
C HIS A 121 0.98 -6.28 12.34
N GLU A 122 1.37 -6.79 13.50
CA GLU A 122 2.04 -8.08 13.64
C GLU A 122 1.01 -9.21 13.64
N ARG A 123 1.16 -10.15 12.70
CA ARG A 123 0.42 -11.41 12.67
C ARG A 123 1.25 -12.46 13.40
N SER A 124 0.87 -12.77 14.64
CA SER A 124 1.39 -13.96 15.30
C SER A 124 0.88 -15.21 14.58
N SER A 125 1.76 -16.13 14.20
CA SER A 125 1.31 -17.43 13.70
C SER A 125 0.56 -18.15 14.82
N TRP A 126 -0.66 -18.61 14.52
CA TRP A 126 -1.47 -19.44 15.42
C TRP A 126 -1.07 -20.92 15.35
N LEU A 127 -0.16 -21.27 14.45
CA LEU A 127 0.26 -22.64 14.19
C LEU A 127 1.62 -22.90 14.89
N PRO A 128 1.74 -23.97 15.70
CA PRO A 128 2.97 -24.30 16.44
C PRO A 128 4.22 -24.51 15.59
N ASP A 129 4.06 -24.73 14.27
CA ASP A 129 5.11 -25.20 13.37
C ASP A 129 5.62 -24.12 12.40
N GLU A 130 5.05 -22.91 12.41
CA GLU A 130 5.58 -21.78 11.64
C GLU A 130 6.49 -20.95 12.56
N SER A 131 7.81 -21.17 12.45
CA SER A 131 8.83 -20.38 13.14
C SER A 131 8.93 -18.92 12.65
N THR A 132 8.13 -18.55 11.66
CA THR A 132 8.28 -17.32 10.90
C THR A 132 7.19 -16.33 11.30
N GLN A 133 7.59 -15.19 11.84
CA GLN A 133 6.66 -14.11 12.19
C GLN A 133 6.35 -13.28 10.95
N HIS A 134 5.11 -12.81 10.85
CA HIS A 134 4.66 -12.00 9.73
C HIS A 134 4.12 -10.66 10.20
N GLY A 135 4.29 -9.62 9.40
CA GLY A 135 3.82 -8.28 9.68
C GLY A 135 3.26 -7.62 8.43
N VAL A 136 2.21 -6.82 8.59
CA VAL A 136 1.62 -6.07 7.49
C VAL A 136 1.83 -4.59 7.71
N PHE A 137 2.48 -3.95 6.74
CA PHE A 137 2.62 -2.51 6.64
C PHE A 137 1.55 -1.94 5.73
N SER A 138 0.89 -0.87 6.16
CA SER A 138 -0.10 -0.15 5.35
C SER A 138 0.20 1.33 5.37
N LEU A 139 0.31 1.94 4.19
CA LEU A 139 0.43 3.37 3.99
C LEU A 139 -0.93 3.96 3.63
N PHE A 140 -1.22 5.12 4.21
CA PHE A 140 -2.46 5.87 4.02
C PHE A 140 -2.16 7.32 3.60
N GLU A 141 -2.99 7.83 2.68
CA GLU A 141 -3.10 9.25 2.35
C GLU A 141 -4.41 9.78 2.95
N GLY A 142 -4.32 10.59 4.00
CA GLY A 142 -5.48 10.89 4.83
C GLY A 142 -6.08 9.61 5.42
N GLU A 143 -7.34 9.32 5.10
CA GLU A 143 -8.05 8.10 5.53
C GLU A 143 -7.97 6.95 4.51
N GLU A 144 -7.45 7.19 3.31
CA GLU A 144 -7.45 6.19 2.25
C GLU A 144 -6.18 5.34 2.30
N GLN A 145 -6.35 4.02 2.38
CA GLN A 145 -5.24 3.07 2.25
C GLN A 145 -4.76 3.01 0.80
N VAL A 146 -3.47 3.27 0.58
CA VAL A 146 -2.91 3.43 -0.77
C VAL A 146 -1.89 2.37 -1.14
N PHE A 147 -1.25 1.75 -0.16
CA PHE A 147 -0.20 0.77 -0.39
C PHE A 147 -0.07 -0.19 0.81
N ILE A 148 0.02 -1.49 0.55
CA ILE A 148 0.10 -2.53 1.58
C ILE A 148 1.23 -3.50 1.24
N VAL A 149 2.09 -3.77 2.22
CA VAL A 149 3.21 -4.70 2.10
C VAL A 149 3.09 -5.74 3.20
N ASP A 150 3.07 -7.00 2.80
CA ASP A 150 3.29 -8.13 3.70
C ASP A 150 4.80 -8.35 3.84
N ALA A 151 5.26 -8.48 5.08
CA ALA A 151 6.65 -8.63 5.42
C ALA A 151 6.87 -9.85 6.32
N GLU A 152 8.00 -10.50 6.10
CA GLU A 152 8.56 -11.48 7.01
C GLU A 152 9.37 -10.77 8.09
N ILE A 153 9.27 -11.25 9.32
CA ILE A 153 9.98 -10.69 10.47
C ILE A 153 11.02 -11.70 10.90
N ASP A 154 12.28 -11.30 10.79
CA ASP A 154 13.41 -12.01 11.38
C ASP A 154 13.75 -11.32 12.71
N ASP A 155 13.58 -12.04 13.82
CA ASP A 155 13.87 -11.54 15.17
C ASP A 155 15.10 -12.26 15.70
N GLU A 156 16.28 -11.77 15.31
CA GLU A 156 17.56 -12.30 15.76
C GLU A 156 18.15 -11.41 16.86
N TYR A 157 18.33 -11.97 18.07
CA TYR A 157 18.93 -11.27 19.22
C TYR A 157 18.25 -9.93 19.60
N GLY A 158 16.94 -9.79 19.37
CA GLY A 158 16.17 -8.58 19.67
C GLY A 158 16.32 -7.46 18.64
N PHE A 159 17.00 -7.73 17.53
CA PHE A 159 16.94 -6.90 16.32
C PHE A 159 15.89 -7.50 15.40
N ARG A 160 14.85 -6.70 15.12
CA ARG A 160 13.79 -7.07 14.19
C ARG A 160 14.11 -6.51 12.82
N ASP A 161 14.46 -7.40 11.90
CA ASP A 161 14.64 -7.12 10.50
C ASP A 161 13.38 -7.53 9.74
N TYR A 162 12.91 -6.64 8.85
CA TYR A 162 11.73 -6.86 8.03
C TYR A 162 12.15 -7.11 6.59
N GLN A 163 11.67 -8.21 6.01
CA GLN A 163 11.87 -8.51 4.59
C GLN A 163 10.54 -8.42 3.85
N GLY A 164 10.49 -7.58 2.82
CA GLY A 164 9.31 -7.46 1.95
C GLY A 164 9.02 -8.79 1.25
N ARG A 165 7.82 -9.36 1.48
CA ARG A 165 7.40 -10.64 0.91
C ARG A 165 6.48 -10.44 -0.29
N SER A 166 5.45 -9.60 -0.12
CA SER A 166 4.50 -9.35 -1.19
C SER A 166 3.81 -8.00 -1.04
N ILE A 167 3.31 -7.47 -2.15
CA ILE A 167 2.54 -6.23 -2.18
C ILE A 167 1.07 -6.58 -2.41
N GLU A 168 0.23 -6.30 -1.41
CA GLU A 168 -1.16 -6.76 -1.39
C GLU A 168 -2.12 -5.78 -2.11
N SER A 169 -1.81 -4.47 -2.11
CA SER A 169 -2.71 -3.44 -2.67
C SER A 169 -1.98 -2.20 -3.18
N PHE A 170 -2.57 -1.56 -4.20
CA PHE A 170 -2.10 -0.31 -4.80
C PHE A 170 -3.27 0.62 -5.13
N LYS A 171 -3.10 1.92 -4.86
CA LYS A 171 -3.92 2.98 -5.44
C LYS A 171 -3.19 3.66 -6.60
N LYS A 172 -3.92 3.90 -7.71
CA LYS A 172 -3.37 4.40 -8.99
C LYS A 172 -2.96 5.89 -8.98
N LYS A 173 -3.53 6.70 -8.08
CA LYS A 173 -3.28 8.15 -8.01
C LYS A 173 -3.10 8.56 -6.56
N GLY A 174 -2.09 9.39 -6.32
CA GLY A 174 -1.72 9.89 -5.01
C GLY A 174 -0.28 10.39 -5.04
N ILE A 175 0.17 10.93 -3.92
CA ILE A 175 1.55 11.36 -3.68
C ILE A 175 2.43 10.28 -3.04
N TRP A 176 1.84 9.14 -2.66
CA TRP A 176 2.47 8.09 -1.87
C TRP A 176 3.72 7.49 -2.53
N ALA A 177 3.67 7.31 -3.85
CA ALA A 177 4.81 6.76 -4.59
C ALA A 177 5.97 7.76 -4.61
N GLU A 178 5.68 9.05 -4.81
CA GLU A 178 6.68 10.12 -4.76
C GLU A 178 7.27 10.24 -3.35
N PHE A 179 6.41 10.22 -2.34
CA PHE A 179 6.81 10.19 -0.94
C PHE A 179 7.77 9.04 -0.64
N LEU A 180 7.42 7.80 -1.01
CA LEU A 180 8.26 6.62 -0.75
C LEU A 180 9.61 6.73 -1.45
N LEU A 181 9.62 7.07 -2.74
CA LEU A 181 10.85 7.20 -3.52
C LEU A 181 11.76 8.30 -2.97
N HIS A 182 11.20 9.47 -2.66
CA HIS A 182 11.95 10.60 -2.14
C HIS A 182 12.55 10.27 -0.76
N SER A 183 11.70 9.82 0.16
CA SER A 183 12.07 9.50 1.54
C SER A 183 13.13 8.41 1.57
N TRP A 184 12.94 7.35 0.79
CA TRP A 184 13.90 6.26 0.71
C TRP A 184 15.25 6.71 0.13
N THR A 185 15.24 7.53 -0.92
CA THR A 185 16.48 8.13 -1.45
C THR A 185 17.24 8.91 -0.39
N VAL A 186 16.55 9.75 0.39
CA VAL A 186 17.17 10.51 1.49
C VAL A 186 17.74 9.58 2.55
N LEU A 187 17.01 8.52 2.94
CA LEU A 187 17.48 7.53 3.91
C LEU A 187 18.72 6.78 3.42
N GLN A 188 18.76 6.35 2.16
CA GLN A 188 19.91 5.64 1.60
C GLN A 188 21.16 6.54 1.53
N ILE A 189 21.00 7.82 1.13
CA ILE A 189 22.11 8.78 1.14
C ILE A 189 22.64 8.97 2.58
N ARG A 190 21.76 9.03 3.59
CA ARG A 190 22.16 9.13 5.00
C ARG A 190 22.92 7.89 5.46
N LYS A 191 22.37 6.68 5.24
CA LYS A 191 23.02 5.40 5.57
C LYS A 191 24.42 5.34 4.94
N GLY A 192 24.56 5.74 3.67
CA GLY A 192 25.84 5.82 2.98
C GLY A 192 26.84 6.80 3.59
N LYS A 193 26.40 8.01 3.97
CA LYS A 193 27.25 9.00 4.66
C LYS A 193 27.72 8.52 6.03
N CYS A 194 26.85 7.89 6.81
CA CYS A 194 27.19 7.34 8.12
C CYS A 194 28.25 6.22 8.00
N GLN A 195 28.11 5.33 7.03
CA GLN A 195 29.09 4.27 6.75
C GLN A 195 30.43 4.80 6.24
N ALA A 196 30.41 5.87 5.42
CA ALA A 196 31.64 6.52 4.97
C ALA A 196 32.39 7.18 6.14
N ASN A 197 31.67 7.86 7.03
CA ASN A 197 32.24 8.47 8.24
C ASN A 197 32.82 7.42 9.18
N SER A 198 32.12 6.31 9.45
CA SER A 198 32.63 5.25 10.33
C SER A 198 33.89 4.58 9.77
N LYS A 199 33.96 4.37 8.44
CA LYS A 199 35.18 3.92 7.76
C LYS A 199 36.32 4.93 7.90
N TYR A 200 36.02 6.23 7.80
CA TYR A 200 37.02 7.29 7.93
C TYR A 200 37.60 7.37 9.36
N TYR A 201 36.74 7.26 10.39
CA TYR A 201 37.18 7.17 11.79
C TYR A 201 37.99 5.90 12.05
N GLY A 202 37.60 4.74 11.49
CA GLY A 202 38.39 3.51 11.59
C GLY A 202 39.77 3.62 10.93
N LEU A 203 39.86 4.26 9.77
CA LEU A 203 41.11 4.51 9.05
C LEU A 203 42.04 5.49 9.78
N ASN A 204 41.49 6.55 10.39
CA ASN A 204 42.29 7.49 11.18
C ASN A 204 42.81 6.86 12.47
N ARG A 205 41.97 6.07 13.16
CA ARG A 205 42.39 5.34 14.37
C ARG A 205 43.44 4.28 14.07
N MET A 206 43.37 3.63 12.90
CA MET A 206 44.45 2.75 12.43
C MET A 206 45.73 3.53 12.16
N LYS A 207 45.66 4.71 11.51
CA LYS A 207 46.85 5.55 11.27
C LYS A 207 47.50 6.06 12.56
N GLU A 208 46.71 6.45 13.55
CA GLU A 208 47.21 6.87 14.87
C GLU A 208 47.96 5.72 15.57
N ASN A 209 47.44 4.49 15.49
CA ASN A 209 48.10 3.29 16.04
C ASN A 209 49.37 2.85 15.28
N PHE A 210 49.65 3.43 14.10
CA PHE A 210 50.89 3.20 13.34
C PHE A 210 51.86 4.40 13.44
N GLN A 211 51.51 5.44 14.20
CA GLN A 211 52.35 6.61 14.46
C GLN A 211 52.91 6.68 15.89
N GLU A 212 52.61 5.69 16.73
CA GLU A 212 53.40 5.32 17.92
C GLU A 212 54.46 4.28 17.58
#